data_AF-A0A372QWC5-F1
#
_entry.id   AF-A0A372QWC5-F1
#
_cell.length_a   1.000
_cell.length_b   1.000
_cell.length_c   1.000
_cell.angle_alpha   90.00
_cell.angle_beta   90.00
_cell.angle_gamma   90.00
#
_symmetry.space_group_name_H-M   'P 1'
#
loop_
_entity.id
_entity.type
_entity.pdbx_description
1 polymer ?
#
loop_
_entity_poly.entity_id
_entity_poly.type
_entity_poly.pdbx_seq_one_letter_code
_entity_poly.pdbx_strand_id
1 'polypeptide(L)'
;MLKNCLKFYENYQKEIKNQRDLINDLSTRVENLEIHFNKNDQDIKKFKQDFYYLFKSDNEIILNNNPKFIKSLKVESQESQENISSKLDQIHLKIQNIIIRRENLGKIIKKRNFRILSYNFTRDELIQYTKSENFITLNNDIKRIINNLINKMLQDELTNLKDKNSIWEDNEDASSNLGDNTKNVDDVNSNRGNNTKDEKNQANNHDNKDNVHDNIQDNIHDDIHDDINDNINIHDNNYQETIPILETLHSQIQQIIVQKEILGYKVRLRHFKALLEKYFKIGDFIQYSKTNQFYSLNDNSQRLINLFILKNLTQEFEQENMILSQNLEEYIKRGLIPELPLKYNNYTEYRKSHMFHGLKKNLKRNVEKLVELEERLANDKEDL
;
A
#
# COMPACT_ATOMS: atom_id res chain seq x y z
N MET A 1 -58.75 -20.87 -31.95
CA MET A 1 -58.40 -19.91 -30.88
C MET A 1 -58.22 -20.60 -29.52
N LEU A 2 -59.23 -21.31 -29.00
CA LEU A 2 -59.16 -21.98 -27.68
C LEU A 2 -57.93 -22.88 -27.46
N LYS A 3 -57.57 -23.69 -28.46
CA LYS A 3 -56.42 -24.63 -28.40
C LYS A 3 -55.07 -23.93 -28.20
N ASN A 4 -54.90 -22.72 -28.77
CA ASN A 4 -53.68 -21.94 -28.60
C ASN A 4 -53.63 -21.29 -27.20
N CYS A 5 -54.77 -20.84 -26.68
CA CYS A 5 -54.86 -20.31 -25.32
C CYS A 5 -54.53 -21.39 -24.27
N LEU A 6 -55.03 -22.62 -24.46
CA LEU A 6 -54.70 -23.76 -23.59
C LEU A 6 -53.20 -24.07 -23.59
N LYS A 7 -52.58 -24.15 -24.77
CA LYS A 7 -51.14 -24.40 -24.89
C LYS A 7 -50.28 -23.31 -24.25
N PHE A 8 -50.71 -22.04 -24.39
CA PHE A 8 -50.04 -20.92 -23.74
C PHE A 8 -50.15 -21.01 -22.20
N TYR A 9 -51.34 -21.34 -21.69
CA TYR A 9 -51.57 -21.53 -20.26
C TYR A 9 -50.74 -22.68 -19.67
N GLU A 10 -50.67 -23.83 -20.34
CA GLU A 10 -49.83 -24.96 -19.93
C GLU A 10 -48.34 -24.58 -19.86
N ASN A 11 -47.85 -23.84 -20.85
CA ASN A 11 -46.46 -23.39 -20.87
C ASN A 11 -46.17 -22.40 -19.72
N TYR A 12 -47.11 -21.49 -19.45
CA TYR A 12 -47.01 -20.55 -18.35
C TYR A 12 -47.00 -21.25 -16.97
N GLN A 13 -47.84 -22.28 -16.79
CA GLN A 13 -47.85 -23.09 -15.57
C GLN A 13 -46.52 -23.84 -15.36
N LYS A 14 -45.93 -24.36 -16.46
CA LYS A 14 -44.62 -25.01 -16.40
C LYS A 14 -43.51 -24.03 -16.00
N GLU A 15 -43.54 -22.82 -16.54
CA GLU A 15 -42.58 -21.77 -16.20
C GLU A 15 -42.68 -21.35 -14.72
N ILE A 16 -43.90 -21.14 -14.22
CA ILE A 16 -44.14 -20.85 -12.79
C ILE A 16 -43.58 -21.97 -11.90
N LYS A 17 -43.79 -23.23 -12.28
CA LYS A 17 -43.27 -24.37 -11.51
C LYS A 17 -41.74 -24.36 -11.48
N ASN A 18 -41.08 -24.18 -12.62
CA ASN A 18 -39.62 -24.10 -12.70
C ASN A 18 -39.06 -22.94 -11.85
N GLN A 19 -39.70 -21.77 -11.89
CA GLN A 19 -39.29 -20.62 -11.09
C GLN A 19 -39.44 -20.87 -9.59
N ARG A 20 -40.53 -21.54 -9.18
CA ARG A 20 -40.72 -21.94 -7.78
C ARG A 20 -39.64 -22.90 -7.31
N ASP A 21 -39.29 -23.90 -8.14
CA ASP A 21 -38.24 -24.86 -7.81
C ASP A 21 -36.87 -24.17 -7.68
N LEU A 22 -36.57 -23.21 -8.56
CA LEU A 22 -35.34 -22.40 -8.47
C LEU A 22 -35.28 -21.53 -7.20
N ILE A 23 -36.40 -20.90 -6.82
CA ILE A 23 -36.48 -20.08 -5.59
C ILE A 23 -36.24 -20.94 -4.35
N ASN A 24 -36.76 -22.18 -4.34
CA ASN A 24 -36.56 -23.10 -3.24
C ASN A 24 -35.09 -23.54 -3.13
N ASP A 25 -34.44 -23.87 -4.25
CA ASP A 25 -33.00 -24.20 -4.28
C ASP A 25 -32.13 -23.05 -3.77
N LEU A 26 -32.40 -21.83 -4.23
CA LEU A 26 -31.69 -20.63 -3.77
C LEU A 26 -31.89 -20.37 -2.29
N SER A 27 -33.12 -20.56 -1.78
CA SER A 27 -33.41 -20.39 -0.35
C SER A 27 -32.62 -21.38 0.51
N THR A 28 -32.56 -22.65 0.11
CA THR A 28 -31.75 -23.67 0.79
C THR A 28 -30.25 -23.32 0.75
N ARG A 29 -29.74 -22.78 -0.37
CA ARG A 29 -28.33 -22.35 -0.46
C ARG A 29 -28.02 -21.16 0.46
N VAL A 30 -28.93 -20.20 0.60
CA VAL A 30 -28.79 -19.06 1.52
C VAL A 30 -28.77 -19.55 2.97
N GLU A 31 -29.66 -20.45 3.35
CA GLU A 31 -29.72 -21.03 4.69
C GLU A 31 -28.40 -21.77 5.02
N ASN A 32 -27.86 -22.55 4.08
CA ASN A 32 -26.58 -23.22 4.25
C ASN A 32 -25.40 -22.24 4.43
N LEU A 33 -25.41 -21.11 3.70
CA LEU A 33 -24.39 -20.06 3.84
C LEU A 33 -24.50 -19.36 5.20
N GLU A 34 -25.71 -19.12 5.69
CA GLU A 34 -25.94 -18.53 7.02
C GLU A 34 -25.44 -19.46 8.12
N ILE A 35 -25.72 -20.76 8.04
CA ILE A 35 -25.17 -21.78 8.95
C ILE A 35 -23.64 -21.77 8.93
N HIS A 36 -23.03 -21.73 7.74
CA HIS A 36 -21.58 -21.71 7.59
C HIS A 36 -20.95 -20.43 8.16
N PHE A 37 -21.59 -19.27 7.95
CA PHE A 37 -21.14 -18.00 8.49
C PHE A 37 -21.20 -17.99 10.03
N ASN A 38 -22.29 -18.50 10.60
CA ASN A 38 -22.46 -18.62 12.06
C ASN A 38 -21.41 -19.55 12.67
N LYS A 39 -21.09 -20.67 12.00
CA LYS A 39 -20.01 -21.57 12.43
C LYS A 39 -18.64 -20.89 12.40
N ASN A 40 -18.33 -20.17 11.32
CA ASN A 40 -17.07 -19.43 11.20
C ASN A 40 -16.94 -18.34 12.27
N ASP A 41 -18.02 -17.63 12.61
CA ASP A 41 -17.99 -16.62 13.69
C ASP A 41 -17.72 -17.27 15.06
N GLN A 42 -18.27 -18.46 15.33
CA GLN A 42 -17.94 -19.24 16.52
C GLN A 42 -16.47 -19.67 16.54
N ASP A 43 -15.93 -20.14 15.42
CA ASP A 43 -14.52 -20.53 15.30
C ASP A 43 -13.59 -19.32 15.49
N ILE A 44 -13.95 -18.14 14.99
CA ILE A 44 -13.22 -16.88 15.20
C ILE A 44 -13.27 -16.46 16.67
N LYS A 45 -14.44 -16.55 17.33
CA LYS A 45 -14.58 -16.26 18.76
C LYS A 45 -13.72 -17.20 19.60
N LYS A 46 -13.74 -18.50 19.29
CA LYS A 46 -12.88 -19.50 19.94
C LYS A 46 -11.41 -19.21 19.72
N PHE A 47 -10.99 -18.91 18.49
CA PHE A 47 -9.61 -18.55 18.18
C PHE A 47 -9.15 -17.30 18.96
N LYS A 48 -9.98 -16.25 19.04
CA LYS A 48 -9.67 -15.05 19.85
C LYS A 48 -9.51 -15.40 21.33
N GLN A 49 -10.34 -16.28 21.86
CA GLN A 49 -10.26 -16.75 23.24
C GLN A 49 -8.99 -17.56 23.48
N ASP A 50 -8.67 -18.53 22.62
CA ASP A 50 -7.45 -19.34 22.70
C ASP A 50 -6.19 -18.47 22.59
N PHE A 51 -6.21 -17.50 21.67
CA PHE A 51 -5.13 -16.52 21.50
C PHE A 51 -4.95 -15.64 22.74
N TYR A 52 -6.05 -15.20 23.35
CA TYR A 52 -6.00 -14.45 24.61
C TYR A 52 -5.37 -15.27 25.75
N TYR A 53 -5.73 -16.54 25.89
CA TYR A 53 -5.13 -17.40 26.91
C TYR A 53 -3.64 -17.68 26.66
N LEU A 54 -3.24 -17.90 25.40
CA LEU A 54 -1.84 -18.08 25.04
C LEU A 54 -0.98 -16.86 25.41
N PHE A 55 -1.48 -15.66 25.11
CA PHE A 55 -0.81 -14.41 25.48
C PHE A 55 -0.86 -14.15 26.98
N LYS A 56 -1.92 -14.58 27.68
CA LYS A 56 -2.02 -14.44 29.13
C LYS A 56 -1.02 -15.37 29.84
N SER A 57 -0.86 -16.61 29.38
CA SER A 57 0.10 -17.56 29.96
C SER A 57 1.55 -17.10 29.76
N ASP A 58 1.88 -16.53 28.60
CA ASP A 58 3.22 -16.00 28.34
C ASP A 58 3.52 -14.74 29.16
N ASN A 59 2.49 -13.93 29.46
CA ASN A 59 2.62 -12.73 30.27
C ASN A 59 2.52 -12.98 31.77
N GLU A 60 1.91 -14.06 32.26
CA GLU A 60 1.89 -14.41 33.69
C GLU A 60 3.30 -14.71 34.23
N ILE A 61 4.22 -15.17 33.37
CA ILE A 61 5.65 -15.31 33.71
C ILE A 61 6.32 -13.94 33.90
N ILE A 62 5.82 -12.88 33.25
CA ILE A 62 6.35 -11.51 33.31
C ILE A 62 5.64 -10.66 34.39
N LEU A 63 4.35 -10.91 34.65
CA LEU A 63 3.49 -10.10 35.55
C LEU A 63 3.58 -10.46 37.04
N ASN A 64 4.16 -11.61 37.41
CA ASN A 64 4.40 -11.95 38.82
C ASN A 64 5.42 -11.03 39.53
N ASN A 65 5.99 -10.05 38.82
CA ASN A 65 6.89 -9.04 39.39
C ASN A 65 6.22 -7.68 39.70
N ASN A 66 4.89 -7.51 39.55
CA ASN A 66 4.24 -6.25 39.96
C ASN A 66 2.72 -6.37 40.28
N PRO A 67 2.31 -6.47 41.56
CA PRO A 67 0.95 -6.83 41.97
C PRO A 67 -0.09 -5.69 42.00
N LYS A 68 0.11 -4.55 41.32
CA LYS A 68 -0.78 -3.37 41.49
C LYS A 68 -1.91 -3.19 40.46
N PHE A 69 -2.06 -4.07 39.47
CA PHE A 69 -2.87 -3.74 38.27
C PHE A 69 -4.19 -4.48 38.07
N ILE A 70 -4.59 -5.41 38.95
CA ILE A 70 -5.79 -6.24 38.69
C ILE A 70 -6.87 -5.95 39.74
N LYS A 71 -7.63 -4.88 39.54
CA LYS A 71 -8.88 -4.67 40.32
C LYS A 71 -10.03 -3.98 39.56
N SER A 72 -9.93 -3.75 38.25
CA SER A 72 -10.91 -2.94 37.53
C SER A 72 -11.41 -3.58 36.22
N LEU A 73 -11.71 -4.87 36.21
CA LEU A 73 -12.45 -5.49 35.10
C LEU A 73 -13.67 -6.27 35.62
N LYS A 74 -14.79 -5.57 35.72
CA LYS A 74 -16.14 -6.16 35.74
C LYS A 74 -17.06 -5.15 35.05
N VAL A 75 -17.63 -5.50 33.90
CA VAL A 75 -18.57 -4.64 33.17
C VAL A 75 -19.78 -5.48 32.74
N GLU A 76 -20.95 -4.97 33.12
CA GLU A 76 -22.30 -5.31 32.66
C GLU A 76 -22.68 -4.40 31.47
N SER A 77 -23.60 -4.88 30.64
CA SER A 77 -23.90 -4.45 29.27
C SER A 77 -24.82 -3.22 29.13
N GLN A 78 -24.51 -2.35 28.15
CA GLN A 78 -25.43 -1.41 27.50
C GLN A 78 -24.92 -1.02 26.09
N GLU A 79 -25.65 -1.43 25.05
CA GLU A 79 -25.23 -1.46 23.64
C GLU A 79 -25.00 -0.10 22.96
N SER A 80 -25.36 1.04 23.58
CA SER A 80 -24.97 2.37 23.07
C SER A 80 -23.64 2.87 23.64
N GLN A 81 -23.22 2.33 24.80
CA GLN A 81 -21.90 2.59 25.39
C GLN A 81 -20.80 1.73 24.75
N GLU A 82 -21.14 0.56 24.20
CA GLU A 82 -20.15 -0.35 23.61
C GLU A 82 -19.36 0.26 22.45
N ASN A 83 -20.01 1.05 21.59
CA ASN A 83 -19.31 1.68 20.46
C ASN A 83 -18.33 2.76 20.94
N ILE A 84 -18.72 3.57 21.94
CA ILE A 84 -17.83 4.57 22.53
C ILE A 84 -16.69 3.88 23.28
N SER A 85 -16.99 2.90 24.13
CA SER A 85 -15.98 2.14 24.88
C SER A 85 -14.96 1.51 23.94
N SER A 86 -15.42 0.85 22.86
CA SER A 86 -14.53 0.20 21.89
C SER A 86 -13.59 1.20 21.20
N LYS A 87 -14.05 2.42 20.90
CA LYS A 87 -13.20 3.48 20.33
C LYS A 87 -12.19 4.02 21.35
N LEU A 88 -12.60 4.20 22.59
CA LEU A 88 -11.70 4.63 23.67
C LEU A 88 -10.59 3.59 23.92
N ASP A 89 -10.93 2.31 23.87
CA ASP A 89 -9.98 1.21 24.01
C ASP A 89 -9.00 1.16 22.82
N GLN A 90 -9.48 1.41 21.60
CA GLN A 90 -8.61 1.51 20.42
C GLN A 90 -7.62 2.68 20.52
N ILE A 91 -8.06 3.83 21.02
CA ILE A 91 -7.18 4.99 21.27
C ILE A 91 -6.12 4.62 22.32
N HIS A 92 -6.53 4.00 23.43
CA HIS A 92 -5.62 3.58 24.49
C HIS A 92 -4.58 2.58 23.96
N LEU A 93 -5.01 1.56 23.22
CA LEU A 93 -4.14 0.55 22.64
C LEU A 93 -3.09 1.17 21.71
N LYS A 94 -3.49 2.13 20.86
CA LYS A 94 -2.53 2.86 20.01
C LYS A 94 -1.53 3.66 20.82
N ILE A 95 -1.95 4.32 21.91
CA ILE A 95 -1.05 5.04 22.81
C ILE A 95 -0.04 4.09 23.46
N GLN A 96 -0.50 2.97 24.02
CA GLN A 96 0.37 1.98 24.65
C GLN A 96 1.38 1.40 23.65
N ASN A 97 0.94 1.08 22.43
CA ASN A 97 1.84 0.62 21.38
C ASN A 97 2.94 1.63 21.03
N ILE A 98 2.62 2.93 21.04
CA ILE A 98 3.62 4.00 20.84
C ILE A 98 4.61 4.03 22.01
N ILE A 99 4.11 3.94 23.25
CA ILE A 99 4.94 3.95 24.46
C ILE A 99 5.92 2.78 24.44
N ILE A 100 5.40 1.54 24.38
CA ILE A 100 6.19 0.30 24.37
C ILE A 100 7.26 0.34 23.27
N ARG A 101 6.88 0.75 22.05
CA ARG A 101 7.82 0.83 20.93
C ARG A 101 8.96 1.82 21.17
N ARG A 102 8.71 2.93 21.88
CA ARG A 102 9.74 3.95 22.14
C ARG A 102 10.63 3.57 23.32
N GLU A 103 10.04 2.98 24.35
CA GLU A 103 10.75 2.44 25.50
C GLU A 103 11.68 1.29 25.08
N ASN A 104 11.20 0.35 24.27
CA ASN A 104 12.02 -0.76 23.74
C ASN A 104 13.21 -0.29 22.88
N LEU A 105 13.14 0.93 22.34
CA LEU A 105 14.24 1.54 21.60
C LEU A 105 15.18 2.37 22.47
N GLY A 106 14.91 2.50 23.77
CA GLY A 106 15.63 3.39 24.69
C GLY A 106 15.49 4.87 24.32
N LYS A 107 14.42 5.25 23.60
CA LYS A 107 14.27 6.61 23.07
C LYS A 107 13.19 7.38 23.79
N ILE A 108 13.51 8.62 24.16
CA ILE A 108 12.57 9.57 24.76
C ILE A 108 11.32 9.73 23.86
N ILE A 109 10.16 9.65 24.48
CA ILE A 109 8.86 9.84 23.86
C ILE A 109 8.65 11.34 23.61
N LYS A 110 8.31 11.72 22.37
CA LYS A 110 8.14 13.13 21.96
C LYS A 110 6.78 13.34 21.30
N LYS A 111 6.28 14.59 21.28
CA LYS A 111 5.00 14.98 20.64
C LYS A 111 4.82 14.42 19.22
N ARG A 112 5.87 14.44 18.40
CA ARG A 112 5.83 13.91 17.02
C ARG A 112 5.45 12.43 16.92
N ASN A 113 5.69 11.64 17.97
CA ASN A 113 5.35 10.22 17.98
C ASN A 113 3.84 9.98 18.03
N PHE A 114 3.07 10.93 18.56
CA PHE A 114 1.62 10.85 18.67
C PHE A 114 0.87 11.57 17.54
N ARG A 115 1.57 12.15 16.55
CA ARG A 115 0.92 12.72 15.35
C ARG A 115 0.03 11.70 14.62
N ILE A 116 0.31 10.40 14.76
CA ILE A 116 -0.51 9.34 14.17
C ILE A 116 -1.93 9.27 14.77
N LEU A 117 -2.15 9.82 15.97
CA LEU A 117 -3.48 9.86 16.58
C LEU A 117 -4.39 10.87 15.88
N SER A 118 -3.88 12.03 15.47
CA SER A 118 -4.68 13.05 14.77
C SER A 118 -5.09 12.64 13.36
N TYR A 119 -4.43 11.65 12.76
CA TYR A 119 -4.84 11.08 11.47
C TYR A 119 -5.89 9.98 11.61
N ASN A 120 -5.90 9.28 12.74
CA ASN A 120 -6.71 8.07 12.92
C ASN A 120 -7.99 8.30 13.71
N PHE A 121 -8.05 9.39 14.48
CA PHE A 121 -9.16 9.68 15.37
C PHE A 121 -9.56 11.14 15.21
N THR A 122 -10.86 11.38 15.29
CA THR A 122 -11.40 12.73 15.31
C THR A 122 -10.99 13.45 16.59
N ARG A 123 -11.02 14.77 16.54
CA ARG A 123 -10.75 15.63 17.69
C ARG A 123 -11.67 15.28 18.88
N ASP A 124 -12.96 15.10 18.61
CA ASP A 124 -13.95 14.88 19.65
C ASP A 124 -13.78 13.50 20.31
N GLU A 125 -13.39 12.47 19.56
CA GLU A 125 -13.02 11.17 20.12
C GLU A 125 -11.80 11.26 21.04
N LEU A 126 -10.77 12.03 20.66
CA LEU A 126 -9.61 12.26 21.53
C LEU A 126 -9.96 13.07 22.77
N ILE A 127 -10.87 14.05 22.67
CA ILE A 127 -11.39 14.79 23.83
C ILE A 127 -12.14 13.84 24.77
N GLN A 128 -13.02 12.98 24.26
CA GLN A 128 -13.71 12.01 25.10
C GLN A 128 -12.73 11.02 25.76
N TYR A 129 -11.69 10.62 25.04
CA TYR A 129 -10.64 9.78 25.61
C TYR A 129 -9.94 10.43 26.81
N THR A 130 -9.70 11.75 26.81
CA THR A 130 -9.11 12.43 27.99
C THR A 130 -9.98 12.36 29.25
N LYS A 131 -11.26 12.03 29.12
CA LYS A 131 -12.20 11.84 30.24
C LYS A 131 -12.31 10.38 30.69
N SER A 132 -11.67 9.45 29.99
CA SER A 132 -11.75 8.01 30.28
C SER A 132 -10.82 7.58 31.41
N GLU A 133 -11.15 6.48 32.10
CA GLU A 133 -10.29 5.87 33.12
C GLU A 133 -8.92 5.45 32.56
N ASN A 134 -8.91 4.95 31.33
CA ASN A 134 -7.70 4.60 30.57
C ASN A 134 -6.74 5.77 30.40
N PHE A 135 -7.23 7.02 30.30
CA PHE A 135 -6.36 8.19 30.26
C PHE A 135 -5.78 8.50 31.65
N ILE A 136 -6.54 8.30 32.71
CA ILE A 136 -6.12 8.55 34.10
C ILE A 136 -4.95 7.63 34.48
N THR A 137 -4.86 6.42 33.94
CA THR A 137 -3.75 5.49 34.20
C THR A 137 -2.44 5.86 33.50
N LEU A 138 -2.45 6.77 32.52
CA LEU A 138 -1.24 7.18 31.79
C LEU A 138 -0.28 8.03 32.65
N ASN A 139 1.01 7.95 32.32
CA ASN A 139 2.03 8.84 32.86
C ASN A 139 1.70 10.31 32.53
N ASN A 140 1.92 11.22 33.50
CA ASN A 140 1.70 12.66 33.37
C ASN A 140 2.40 13.28 32.15
N ASP A 141 3.58 12.80 31.77
CA ASP A 141 4.27 13.27 30.57
C ASP A 141 3.50 12.92 29.29
N ILE A 142 2.95 11.71 29.23
CA ILE A 142 2.13 11.26 28.11
C ILE A 142 0.82 12.03 28.07
N LYS A 143 0.14 12.18 29.22
CA LYS A 143 -1.08 13.01 29.34
C LYS A 143 -0.84 14.42 28.81
N ARG A 144 0.25 15.06 29.22
CA ARG A 144 0.66 16.39 28.76
C ARG A 144 0.89 16.43 27.25
N ILE A 145 1.54 15.42 26.67
CA ILE A 145 1.76 15.34 25.23
C ILE A 145 0.45 15.20 24.46
N ILE A 146 -0.48 14.36 24.93
CA ILE A 146 -1.80 14.15 24.31
C ILE A 146 -2.64 15.43 24.38
N ASN A 147 -2.72 16.07 25.54
CA ASN A 147 -3.44 17.35 25.68
C ASN A 147 -2.87 18.43 24.77
N ASN A 148 -1.53 18.50 24.65
CA ASN A 148 -0.87 19.42 23.72
C ASN A 148 -1.12 19.08 22.23
N LEU A 149 -1.45 17.84 21.90
CA LEU A 149 -1.87 17.45 20.55
C LEU A 149 -3.30 17.94 20.28
N ILE A 150 -4.23 17.67 21.21
CA ILE A 150 -5.63 18.10 21.12
C ILE A 150 -5.73 19.62 21.03
N ASN A 151 -5.04 20.35 21.90
CA ASN A 151 -4.99 21.82 21.86
C ASN A 151 -4.46 22.33 20.53
N LYS A 152 -3.49 21.62 19.91
CA LYS A 152 -3.00 22.01 18.60
C LYS A 152 -4.09 21.83 17.53
N MET A 153 -4.79 20.70 17.53
CA MET A 153 -5.88 20.45 16.58
C MET A 153 -6.98 21.53 16.69
N LEU A 154 -7.31 21.95 17.92
CA LEU A 154 -8.26 23.05 18.16
C LEU A 154 -7.78 24.39 17.59
N GLN A 155 -6.50 24.72 17.73
CA GLN A 155 -5.93 25.96 17.19
C GLN A 155 -5.82 25.94 15.66
N ASP A 156 -5.43 24.80 15.09
CA ASP A 156 -5.36 24.62 13.64
C ASP A 156 -6.77 24.79 13.01
N GLU A 157 -7.84 24.38 13.69
CA GLU A 157 -9.22 24.58 13.24
C GLU A 157 -9.70 26.03 13.38
N LEU A 158 -9.33 26.71 14.48
CA LEU A 158 -9.67 28.12 14.70
C LEU A 158 -9.00 29.05 13.70
N THR A 159 -7.75 28.76 13.33
CA THR A 159 -7.00 29.53 12.31
C THR A 159 -7.63 29.35 10.93
N ASN A 160 -7.99 28.12 10.55
CA ASN A 160 -8.70 27.85 9.29
C ASN A 160 -10.07 28.55 9.18
N LEU A 161 -10.75 28.81 10.30
CA LEU A 161 -12.01 29.58 10.31
C LEU A 161 -11.79 31.08 10.11
N LYS A 162 -10.72 31.64 10.68
CA LYS A 162 -10.38 33.07 10.49
C LYS A 162 -10.02 33.37 9.04
N ASP A 163 -9.24 32.50 8.41
CA ASP A 163 -8.84 32.67 7.01
C ASP A 163 -10.06 32.61 6.06
N LYS A 164 -11.08 31.81 6.41
CA LYS A 164 -12.32 31.76 5.64
C LYS A 164 -13.17 33.00 5.79
N ASN A 165 -13.19 33.64 6.96
CA ASN A 165 -13.98 34.86 7.18
C ASN A 165 -13.31 36.10 6.58
N SER A 166 -11.98 36.15 6.53
CA SER A 166 -11.22 37.24 5.88
C SER A 166 -11.52 37.38 4.38
N ILE A 167 -11.96 36.31 3.72
CA ILE A 167 -12.27 36.32 2.27
C ILE A 167 -13.62 37.00 1.97
N TRP A 168 -14.49 37.18 2.97
CA TRP A 168 -15.80 37.82 2.77
C TRP A 168 -15.78 39.33 3.05
N GLU A 169 -14.81 39.84 3.82
CA GLU A 169 -14.74 41.27 4.15
C GLU A 169 -14.17 42.13 3.00
N ASP A 170 -13.43 41.55 2.05
CA ASP A 170 -12.87 42.29 0.90
C ASP A 170 -13.82 42.44 -0.31
N ASN A 171 -15.08 41.95 -0.22
CA ASN A 171 -16.05 42.02 -1.32
C ASN A 171 -17.21 43.01 -1.11
N GLU A 172 -17.28 43.73 0.02
CA GLU A 172 -18.35 44.73 0.24
C GLU A 172 -18.05 46.13 -0.31
N ASP A 173 -16.81 46.43 -0.73
CA ASP A 173 -16.43 47.78 -1.20
C ASP A 173 -16.54 48.00 -2.73
N ALA A 174 -17.02 47.02 -3.51
CA ALA A 174 -17.15 47.14 -4.97
C ALA A 174 -18.49 47.71 -5.48
N SER A 175 -19.33 48.28 -4.59
CA SER A 175 -20.66 48.82 -4.95
C SER A 175 -20.88 50.30 -4.62
N SER A 176 -19.88 51.16 -4.83
CA SER A 176 -20.15 52.61 -4.93
C SER A 176 -19.21 53.32 -5.90
N ASN A 177 -19.61 53.36 -7.18
CA ASN A 177 -19.06 54.32 -8.14
C ASN A 177 -20.21 54.94 -8.94
N LEU A 178 -20.73 56.05 -8.43
CA LEU A 178 -21.61 56.97 -9.14
C LEU A 178 -21.44 58.37 -8.51
N GLY A 179 -20.78 59.27 -9.26
CA GLY A 179 -20.68 60.72 -9.01
C GLY A 179 -19.76 61.11 -7.84
N ASP A 180 -18.95 62.16 -7.87
CA ASP A 180 -19.02 63.38 -8.67
C ASP A 180 -17.67 64.09 -8.68
N ASN A 181 -17.47 64.88 -9.74
CA ASN A 181 -16.37 65.82 -9.92
C ASN A 181 -16.49 67.02 -8.97
N THR A 182 -15.42 67.39 -8.25
CA THR A 182 -15.05 68.80 -8.07
C THR A 182 -13.57 69.00 -7.74
N LYS A 183 -12.91 69.68 -8.68
CA LYS A 183 -11.83 70.67 -8.58
C LYS A 183 -11.37 71.13 -7.17
N ASN A 184 -10.07 70.94 -6.95
CA ASN A 184 -9.02 71.97 -6.86
C ASN A 184 -8.68 72.61 -5.48
N VAL A 185 -7.38 72.94 -5.36
CA VAL A 185 -6.73 74.00 -4.56
C VAL A 185 -5.85 73.57 -3.35
N ASP A 186 -4.54 73.68 -3.61
CA ASP A 186 -3.39 74.23 -2.87
C ASP A 186 -2.73 73.54 -1.65
N ASP A 187 -1.40 73.35 -1.86
CA ASP A 187 -0.24 73.66 -1.01
C ASP A 187 -0.28 73.39 0.50
N VAL A 188 0.74 72.66 0.99
CA VAL A 188 1.80 73.19 1.88
C VAL A 188 2.85 72.11 2.15
N ASN A 189 4.00 72.31 1.50
CA ASN A 189 5.37 72.23 2.00
C ASN A 189 5.63 71.67 3.43
N SER A 190 6.46 70.62 3.53
CA SER A 190 7.57 70.58 4.51
C SER A 190 8.61 69.50 4.17
N ASN A 191 9.69 69.94 3.52
CA ASN A 191 11.08 69.83 3.99
C ASN A 191 11.61 68.52 4.66
N ARG A 192 12.76 68.07 4.10
CA ARG A 192 14.08 67.92 4.78
C ARG A 192 14.61 66.48 4.99
N GLY A 193 15.73 66.16 4.33
CA GLY A 193 16.69 65.17 4.84
C GLY A 193 17.62 64.51 3.81
N ASN A 194 18.66 65.22 3.39
CA ASN A 194 19.79 64.77 2.55
C ASN A 194 20.89 64.03 3.35
N ASN A 195 21.72 63.26 2.60
CA ASN A 195 23.12 62.83 2.84
C ASN A 195 23.34 61.63 3.80
N THR A 196 24.24 60.67 3.56
CA THR A 196 25.65 60.70 3.08
C THR A 196 26.01 59.24 2.65
N LYS A 197 26.47 58.90 1.44
CA LYS A 197 27.86 58.93 0.90
C LYS A 197 29.00 58.44 1.81
N ASP A 198 29.85 57.62 1.18
CA ASP A 198 31.24 57.22 1.48
C ASP A 198 31.44 55.79 2.03
N GLU A 199 32.43 54.99 1.61
CA GLU A 199 33.35 54.95 0.46
C GLU A 199 34.08 53.58 0.52
N LYS A 200 34.41 53.00 -0.64
CA LYS A 200 35.64 52.24 -0.98
C LYS A 200 36.11 51.03 -0.10
N ASN A 201 36.26 49.85 -0.72
CA ASN A 201 37.56 49.41 -1.28
C ASN A 201 37.55 48.00 -1.91
N GLN A 202 38.14 47.94 -3.12
CA GLN A 202 39.08 46.94 -3.65
C GLN A 202 38.61 45.47 -3.76
N ALA A 203 38.29 44.99 -4.96
CA ALA A 203 39.22 44.54 -6.00
C ALA A 203 40.01 43.27 -5.59
N ASN A 204 39.58 42.13 -6.13
CA ASN A 204 40.48 41.07 -6.56
C ASN A 204 39.85 40.32 -7.73
N ASN A 205 40.44 40.54 -8.90
CA ASN A 205 40.31 39.70 -10.08
C ASN A 205 41.00 38.36 -9.79
N HIS A 206 40.32 37.24 -10.03
CA HIS A 206 41.01 36.04 -10.50
C HIS A 206 40.06 35.11 -11.26
N ASP A 207 40.33 35.03 -12.57
CA ASP A 207 40.33 33.84 -13.42
C ASP A 207 39.08 32.95 -13.42
N ASN A 208 38.12 33.33 -14.27
CA ASN A 208 37.14 32.42 -14.82
C ASN A 208 37.65 31.89 -16.17
N LYS A 209 38.06 30.61 -16.20
CA LYS A 209 38.18 29.82 -17.42
C LYS A 209 37.52 28.45 -17.20
N ASP A 210 36.51 28.22 -18.02
CA ASP A 210 36.19 26.97 -18.70
C ASP A 210 36.07 25.69 -17.86
N ASN A 211 34.84 25.22 -17.65
CA ASN A 211 34.45 23.98 -18.32
C ASN A 211 32.93 23.79 -18.44
N VAL A 212 32.56 23.60 -19.70
CA VAL A 212 31.28 23.26 -20.29
C VAL A 212 30.99 21.77 -20.05
N HIS A 213 29.77 21.43 -19.60
CA HIS A 213 28.90 20.51 -20.35
C HIS A 213 27.50 20.41 -19.73
N ASP A 214 26.58 21.09 -20.42
CA ASP A 214 25.27 20.64 -20.89
C ASP A 214 24.31 19.92 -19.94
N ASN A 215 23.26 20.69 -19.69
CA ASN A 215 21.94 20.31 -19.24
C ASN A 215 21.04 20.17 -20.50
N ILE A 216 20.09 19.21 -20.46
CA ILE A 216 18.83 19.14 -21.23
C ILE A 216 18.84 18.45 -22.62
N GLN A 217 18.08 17.35 -22.70
CA GLN A 217 17.07 16.97 -23.74
C GLN A 217 16.49 15.61 -23.27
N ASP A 218 15.21 15.40 -22.92
CA ASP A 218 13.93 15.79 -23.54
C ASP A 218 13.92 15.60 -25.06
N ASN A 219 13.66 14.36 -25.50
CA ASN A 219 12.84 13.96 -26.67
C ASN A 219 13.17 12.54 -27.18
N ILE A 220 12.29 11.57 -26.92
CA ILE A 220 11.83 10.55 -27.89
C ILE A 220 10.37 10.23 -27.49
N HIS A 221 9.41 11.05 -27.95
CA HIS A 221 8.60 10.89 -29.16
C HIS A 221 7.54 9.78 -29.03
N ASP A 222 6.32 10.23 -28.71
CA ASP A 222 5.05 9.60 -29.03
C ASP A 222 4.93 9.46 -30.56
N ASP A 223 4.73 8.25 -31.07
CA ASP A 223 3.99 7.94 -32.31
C ASP A 223 4.20 6.46 -32.71
N ILE A 224 3.35 5.56 -32.19
CA ILE A 224 2.84 4.43 -33.00
C ILE A 224 1.35 4.30 -32.67
N HIS A 225 0.55 4.94 -33.52
CA HIS A 225 -0.89 4.75 -33.66
C HIS A 225 -1.23 3.30 -34.08
N ASP A 226 -2.29 2.79 -33.48
CA ASP A 226 -3.39 2.00 -34.08
C ASP A 226 -3.07 1.05 -35.23
N ASP A 227 -2.93 -0.25 -34.93
CA ASP A 227 -3.63 -1.35 -35.63
C ASP A 227 -3.25 -2.72 -35.04
N ILE A 228 -4.06 -3.27 -34.12
CA ILE A 228 -4.32 -4.73 -34.04
C ILE A 228 -5.76 -4.90 -33.52
N ASN A 229 -6.70 -4.89 -34.46
CA ASN A 229 -8.01 -5.53 -34.30
C ASN A 229 -7.86 -7.05 -34.22
N ASP A 230 -8.64 -7.66 -33.33
CA ASP A 230 -9.34 -8.93 -33.49
C ASP A 230 -8.57 -10.16 -33.99
N ASN A 231 -7.92 -10.87 -33.07
CA ASN A 231 -8.11 -12.32 -32.87
C ASN A 231 -7.14 -12.85 -31.79
N ILE A 232 -7.62 -13.05 -30.56
CA ILE A 232 -7.04 -14.08 -29.69
C ILE A 232 -8.16 -15.01 -29.25
N ASN A 233 -8.18 -16.11 -29.98
CA ASN A 233 -8.92 -17.33 -29.78
C ASN A 233 -8.84 -17.77 -28.31
N ILE A 234 -10.00 -17.76 -27.64
CA ILE A 234 -10.18 -18.31 -26.30
C ILE A 234 -10.17 -19.84 -26.42
N HIS A 235 -9.00 -20.43 -26.26
CA HIS A 235 -8.89 -21.85 -25.94
C HIS A 235 -7.62 -22.12 -25.14
N ASP A 236 -7.76 -22.28 -23.83
CA ASP A 236 -7.21 -23.45 -23.13
C ASP A 236 -7.80 -23.57 -21.72
N ASN A 237 -8.47 -24.69 -21.49
CA ASN A 237 -9.26 -25.01 -20.30
C ASN A 237 -8.37 -25.51 -19.14
N ASN A 238 -7.73 -24.59 -18.42
CA ASN A 238 -7.05 -24.91 -17.14
C ASN A 238 -7.20 -23.82 -16.03
N TYR A 239 -8.14 -22.88 -16.18
CA TYR A 239 -8.18 -21.64 -15.39
C TYR A 239 -8.89 -21.69 -14.02
N GLN A 240 -9.51 -22.80 -13.60
CA GLN A 240 -10.36 -22.74 -12.41
C GLN A 240 -9.62 -22.87 -11.07
N GLU A 241 -8.40 -23.43 -11.03
CA GLU A 241 -7.67 -23.61 -9.76
C GLU A 241 -6.63 -22.50 -9.48
N THR A 242 -6.20 -21.77 -10.52
CA THR A 242 -5.27 -20.64 -10.37
C THR A 242 -5.93 -19.41 -9.74
N ILE A 243 -7.23 -19.22 -9.94
CA ILE A 243 -7.93 -18.00 -9.45
C ILE A 243 -7.94 -17.94 -7.91
N PRO A 244 -8.31 -19.01 -7.17
CA PRO A 244 -8.30 -18.98 -5.70
C PRO A 244 -6.92 -18.72 -5.08
N ILE A 245 -5.86 -19.28 -5.66
CA ILE A 245 -4.48 -19.10 -5.18
C ILE A 245 -4.06 -17.64 -5.36
N LEU A 246 -4.35 -17.05 -6.53
CA LEU A 246 -4.00 -15.66 -6.83
C LEU A 246 -4.82 -14.66 -6.00
N GLU A 247 -6.10 -14.94 -5.75
CA GLU A 247 -6.94 -14.16 -4.82
C GLU A 247 -6.41 -14.19 -3.39
N THR A 248 -5.98 -15.37 -2.94
CA THR A 248 -5.37 -15.54 -1.62
C THR A 248 -4.05 -14.76 -1.54
N LEU A 249 -3.21 -14.83 -2.57
CA LEU A 249 -1.97 -14.06 -2.66
C LEU A 249 -2.24 -12.55 -2.63
N HIS A 250 -3.21 -12.07 -3.42
CA HIS A 250 -3.65 -10.68 -3.42
C HIS A 250 -4.05 -10.20 -2.02
N SER A 251 -4.90 -10.99 -1.36
CA SER A 251 -5.39 -10.70 -0.01
C SER A 251 -4.25 -10.62 1.00
N GLN A 252 -3.29 -11.54 0.96
CA GLN A 252 -2.12 -11.52 1.85
C GLN A 252 -1.20 -10.32 1.57
N ILE A 253 -1.01 -9.95 0.31
CA ILE A 253 -0.24 -8.75 -0.07
C ILE A 253 -0.92 -7.49 0.48
N GLN A 254 -2.24 -7.35 0.31
CA GLN A 254 -2.99 -6.22 0.86
C GLN A 254 -2.89 -6.17 2.39
N GLN A 255 -3.03 -7.31 3.07
CA GLN A 255 -2.88 -7.39 4.52
C GLN A 255 -1.49 -6.90 4.97
N ILE A 256 -0.41 -7.31 4.31
CA ILE A 256 0.94 -6.83 4.63
C ILE A 256 1.04 -5.32 4.44
N ILE A 257 0.49 -4.78 3.35
CA ILE A 257 0.52 -3.35 3.05
C ILE A 257 -0.21 -2.58 4.17
N VAL A 258 -1.46 -2.94 4.44
CA VAL A 258 -2.31 -2.30 5.46
C VAL A 258 -1.67 -2.39 6.85
N GLN A 259 -1.15 -3.56 7.24
CA GLN A 259 -0.50 -3.72 8.54
C GLN A 259 0.72 -2.81 8.68
N LYS A 260 1.55 -2.69 7.65
CA LYS A 260 2.73 -1.80 7.71
C LYS A 260 2.32 -0.34 7.72
N GLU A 261 1.30 0.02 6.97
CA GLU A 261 0.74 1.37 6.96
C GLU A 261 0.18 1.78 8.33
N ILE A 262 -0.64 0.92 8.96
CA ILE A 262 -1.17 1.14 10.32
C ILE A 262 -0.05 1.35 11.35
N LEU A 263 1.05 0.61 11.21
CA LEU A 263 2.23 0.74 12.07
C LEU A 263 3.13 1.94 11.72
N GLY A 264 2.80 2.71 10.68
CA GLY A 264 3.56 3.84 10.17
C GLY A 264 4.90 3.44 9.53
N TYR A 265 5.02 2.19 9.06
CA TYR A 265 6.20 1.68 8.38
C TYR A 265 5.98 1.66 6.86
N LYS A 266 7.01 2.07 6.11
CA LYS A 266 7.03 1.84 4.65
C LYS A 266 7.14 0.35 4.35
N VAL A 267 6.36 -0.13 3.39
CA VAL A 267 6.49 -1.49 2.84
C VAL A 267 7.85 -1.64 2.15
N ARG A 268 8.49 -2.80 2.32
CA ARG A 268 9.82 -3.13 1.79
C ARG A 268 9.81 -4.56 1.25
N LEU A 269 10.71 -4.88 0.32
CA LEU A 269 10.85 -6.22 -0.27
C LEU A 269 10.85 -7.36 0.76
N ARG A 270 11.60 -7.18 1.86
CA ARG A 270 11.72 -8.20 2.92
C ARG A 270 10.39 -8.63 3.55
N HIS A 271 9.35 -7.79 3.46
CA HIS A 271 8.04 -8.12 4.02
C HIS A 271 7.31 -9.17 3.19
N PHE A 272 7.59 -9.27 1.88
CA PHE A 272 7.01 -10.28 1.00
C PHE A 272 7.79 -11.61 1.04
N LYS A 273 9.01 -11.62 1.59
CA LYS A 273 9.84 -12.85 1.70
C LYS A 273 9.13 -13.98 2.45
N ALA A 274 8.39 -13.63 3.50
CA ALA A 274 7.64 -14.59 4.31
C ALA A 274 6.53 -15.32 3.54
N LEU A 275 6.05 -14.75 2.43
CA LEU A 275 5.03 -15.38 1.58
C LEU A 275 5.61 -16.54 0.77
N LEU A 276 6.84 -16.38 0.24
CA LEU A 276 7.54 -17.46 -0.45
C LEU A 276 7.92 -18.60 0.48
N GLU A 277 8.33 -18.29 1.70
CA GLU A 277 8.81 -19.29 2.65
C GLU A 277 7.71 -20.22 3.17
N LYS A 278 6.44 -19.83 3.03
CA LYS A 278 5.33 -20.53 3.69
C LYS A 278 4.21 -21.00 2.78
N TYR A 279 3.85 -20.21 1.77
CA TYR A 279 2.54 -20.39 1.11
C TYR A 279 2.58 -20.37 -0.41
N PHE A 280 3.56 -19.68 -1.02
CA PHE A 280 3.56 -19.43 -2.47
C PHE A 280 4.91 -19.73 -3.11
N LYS A 281 4.88 -20.11 -4.38
CA LYS A 281 6.05 -20.24 -5.25
C LYS A 281 6.26 -18.94 -6.03
N ILE A 282 7.47 -18.78 -6.58
CA ILE A 282 7.79 -17.62 -7.42
C ILE A 282 6.89 -17.55 -8.68
N GLY A 283 6.48 -18.70 -9.21
CA GLY A 283 5.53 -18.81 -10.32
C GLY A 283 4.18 -18.15 -10.01
N ASP A 284 3.69 -18.27 -8.77
CA ASP A 284 2.43 -17.65 -8.34
C ASP A 284 2.53 -16.13 -8.38
N PHE A 285 3.67 -15.56 -7.95
CA PHE A 285 3.92 -14.12 -8.05
C PHE A 285 4.03 -13.64 -9.50
N ILE A 286 4.63 -14.44 -10.37
CA ILE A 286 4.75 -14.12 -11.81
C ILE A 286 3.36 -14.12 -12.45
N GLN A 287 2.55 -15.14 -12.22
CA GLN A 287 1.17 -15.19 -12.69
C GLN A 287 0.35 -14.04 -12.13
N TYR A 288 0.45 -13.79 -10.82
CA TYR A 288 -0.22 -12.68 -10.15
C TYR A 288 0.11 -11.33 -10.80
N SER A 289 1.38 -11.08 -11.16
CA SER A 289 1.80 -9.84 -11.83
C SER A 289 1.16 -9.60 -13.20
N LYS A 290 0.50 -10.61 -13.77
CA LYS A 290 -0.23 -10.54 -15.06
C LYS A 290 -1.74 -10.27 -14.86
N THR A 291 -2.22 -10.12 -13.62
CA THR A 291 -3.66 -10.00 -13.30
C THR A 291 -4.11 -8.55 -13.08
N ASN A 292 -5.43 -8.30 -13.25
CA ASN A 292 -6.04 -7.00 -12.89
C ASN A 292 -5.93 -6.66 -11.40
N GLN A 293 -5.89 -7.68 -10.53
CA GLN A 293 -5.68 -7.51 -9.09
C GLN A 293 -4.29 -6.96 -8.75
N PHE A 294 -3.28 -7.31 -9.53
CA PHE A 294 -1.97 -6.70 -9.37
C PHE A 294 -1.98 -5.22 -9.76
N TYR A 295 -2.64 -4.88 -10.88
CA TYR A 295 -2.76 -3.51 -11.35
C TYR A 295 -3.64 -2.61 -10.47
N SER A 296 -4.49 -3.19 -9.61
CA SER A 296 -5.24 -2.43 -8.61
C SER A 296 -4.40 -2.01 -7.39
N LEU A 297 -3.19 -2.55 -7.23
CA LEU A 297 -2.25 -2.11 -6.19
C LEU A 297 -1.67 -0.74 -6.53
N ASN A 298 -1.21 0.02 -5.52
CA ASN A 298 -0.45 1.24 -5.78
C ASN A 298 0.91 0.94 -6.46
N ASP A 299 1.42 1.91 -7.23
CA ASP A 299 2.64 1.79 -8.04
C ASP A 299 3.86 1.31 -7.24
N ASN A 300 3.99 1.78 -6.00
CA ASN A 300 5.12 1.38 -5.16
C ASN A 300 5.04 -0.11 -4.78
N SER A 301 3.84 -0.61 -4.48
CA SER A 301 3.61 -2.04 -4.21
C SER A 301 3.84 -2.89 -5.47
N GLN A 302 3.32 -2.45 -6.62
CA GLN A 302 3.56 -3.11 -7.90
C GLN A 302 5.06 -3.21 -8.20
N ARG A 303 5.79 -2.09 -8.08
CA ARG A 303 7.24 -2.02 -8.25
C ARG A 303 7.97 -2.94 -7.29
N LEU A 304 7.59 -2.97 -6.02
CA LEU A 304 8.23 -3.83 -5.02
C LEU A 304 8.05 -5.31 -5.30
N ILE A 305 6.87 -5.73 -5.78
CA ILE A 305 6.59 -7.11 -6.18
C ILE A 305 7.39 -7.47 -7.44
N ASN A 306 7.43 -6.59 -8.44
CA ASN A 306 8.25 -6.83 -9.64
C ASN A 306 9.75 -6.93 -9.31
N LEU A 307 10.26 -6.08 -8.42
CA LEU A 307 11.62 -6.19 -7.90
C LEU A 307 11.84 -7.48 -7.11
N PHE A 308 10.83 -7.91 -6.35
CA PHE A 308 10.89 -9.16 -5.62
C PHE A 308 10.98 -10.35 -6.56
N ILE A 309 10.17 -10.38 -7.63
CA ILE A 309 10.25 -11.42 -8.64
C ILE A 309 11.62 -11.44 -9.31
N LEU A 310 12.07 -10.28 -9.81
CA LEU A 310 13.37 -10.14 -10.46
C LEU A 310 14.52 -10.62 -9.57
N LYS A 311 14.49 -10.25 -8.28
CA LYS A 311 15.51 -10.65 -7.32
C LYS A 311 15.57 -12.16 -7.14
N ASN A 312 14.43 -12.84 -6.98
CA ASN A 312 14.42 -14.29 -6.79
C ASN A 312 14.91 -15.02 -8.05
N LEU A 313 14.47 -14.61 -9.25
CA LEU A 313 14.96 -15.20 -10.50
C LEU A 313 16.45 -14.94 -10.73
N THR A 314 16.97 -13.77 -10.33
CA THR A 314 18.41 -13.48 -10.41
C THR A 314 19.22 -14.41 -9.50
N GLN A 315 18.69 -14.74 -8.31
CA GLN A 315 19.38 -15.62 -7.36
C GLN A 315 19.54 -17.06 -7.86
N GLU A 316 18.70 -17.52 -8.78
CA GLU A 316 18.85 -18.84 -9.40
C GLU A 316 20.19 -18.96 -10.16
N PHE A 317 20.61 -17.89 -10.84
CA PHE A 317 21.90 -17.82 -11.54
C PHE A 317 23.12 -17.71 -10.61
N GLU A 318 22.91 -17.47 -9.32
CA GLU A 318 23.98 -17.44 -8.31
C GLU A 318 24.27 -18.83 -7.76
N GLN A 319 23.40 -19.82 -7.99
CA GLN A 319 23.54 -21.18 -7.50
C GLN A 319 24.53 -21.99 -8.34
N GLU A 320 25.26 -22.91 -7.70
CA GLU A 320 26.20 -23.81 -8.38
C GLU A 320 25.46 -24.86 -9.22
N ASN A 321 24.38 -25.41 -8.66
CA ASN A 321 23.44 -26.30 -9.35
C ASN A 321 22.19 -25.53 -9.74
N MET A 322 22.36 -24.60 -10.70
CA MET A 322 21.26 -23.77 -11.18
C MET A 322 20.09 -24.62 -11.67
N ILE A 323 18.91 -24.34 -11.13
CA ILE A 323 17.63 -24.86 -11.62
C ILE A 323 16.75 -23.66 -11.93
N LEU A 324 16.27 -23.58 -13.16
CA LEU A 324 15.34 -22.53 -13.57
C LEU A 324 13.94 -22.88 -13.08
N SER A 325 13.33 -21.99 -12.32
CA SER A 325 11.96 -22.18 -11.85
C SER A 325 10.91 -21.86 -12.92
N GLN A 326 11.29 -21.20 -14.01
CA GLN A 326 10.40 -20.72 -15.08
C GLN A 326 10.92 -21.09 -16.48
N ASN A 327 10.13 -20.79 -17.51
CA ASN A 327 10.57 -20.89 -18.90
C ASN A 327 11.52 -19.74 -19.28
N LEU A 328 12.30 -19.93 -20.36
CA LEU A 328 13.32 -18.98 -20.80
C LEU A 328 12.71 -17.61 -21.18
N GLU A 329 11.50 -17.61 -21.74
CA GLU A 329 10.79 -16.39 -22.15
C GLU A 329 10.61 -15.41 -20.98
N GLU A 330 10.30 -15.91 -19.78
CA GLU A 330 10.12 -15.05 -18.61
C GLU A 330 11.45 -14.40 -18.16
N TYR A 331 12.59 -15.10 -18.28
CA TYR A 331 13.90 -14.52 -17.98
C TYR A 331 14.34 -13.49 -19.05
N ILE A 332 14.03 -13.75 -20.33
CA ILE A 332 14.27 -12.83 -21.44
C ILE A 332 13.45 -11.56 -21.23
N LYS A 333 12.14 -11.68 -20.98
CA LYS A 333 11.22 -10.55 -20.74
C LYS A 333 11.69 -9.66 -19.59
N ARG A 334 12.34 -10.23 -18.58
CA ARG A 334 12.87 -9.52 -17.42
C ARG A 334 14.30 -9.00 -17.61
N GLY A 335 14.90 -9.22 -18.77
CA GLY A 335 16.25 -8.78 -19.09
C GLY A 335 17.35 -9.48 -18.28
N LEU A 336 17.08 -10.69 -17.78
CA LEU A 336 18.06 -11.50 -17.05
C LEU A 336 18.99 -12.24 -18.00
N ILE A 337 18.52 -12.58 -19.18
CA ILE A 337 19.27 -13.19 -20.27
C ILE A 337 18.89 -12.51 -21.59
N PRO A 338 19.81 -12.44 -22.56
CA PRO A 338 19.48 -11.91 -23.88
C PRO A 338 18.56 -12.89 -24.62
N GLU A 339 17.71 -12.36 -25.50
CA GLU A 339 17.00 -13.18 -26.47
C GLU A 339 18.00 -13.88 -27.41
N LEU A 340 17.74 -15.14 -27.73
CA LEU A 340 18.62 -15.93 -28.57
C LEU A 340 18.48 -15.48 -30.04
N PRO A 341 19.55 -15.01 -30.70
CA PRO A 341 19.46 -14.61 -32.10
C PRO A 341 19.09 -15.81 -33.00
N LEU A 342 18.20 -15.58 -33.98
CA LEU A 342 17.67 -16.62 -34.89
C LEU A 342 18.71 -17.50 -35.60
N LYS A 343 19.96 -17.03 -35.72
CA LYS A 343 21.07 -17.77 -36.33
C LYS A 343 21.70 -18.83 -35.42
N TYR A 344 21.29 -18.92 -34.15
CA TYR A 344 21.83 -19.86 -33.17
C TYR A 344 20.71 -20.75 -32.65
N ASN A 345 20.99 -22.05 -32.50
CA ASN A 345 20.00 -23.02 -32.05
C ASN A 345 19.88 -23.08 -30.51
N ASN A 346 20.95 -22.72 -29.80
CA ASN A 346 21.03 -22.77 -28.33
C ASN A 346 22.06 -21.77 -27.78
N TYR A 347 22.12 -21.62 -26.45
CA TYR A 347 23.05 -20.70 -25.83
C TYR A 347 24.50 -21.18 -25.91
N THR A 348 24.74 -22.48 -26.05
CA THR A 348 26.08 -23.07 -26.25
C THR A 348 26.73 -22.59 -27.56
N GLU A 349 25.98 -22.56 -28.66
CA GLU A 349 26.41 -21.97 -29.94
C GLU A 349 26.57 -20.45 -29.82
N TYR A 350 25.59 -19.79 -29.20
CA TYR A 350 25.61 -18.34 -29.04
C TYR A 350 26.82 -17.83 -28.25
N ARG A 351 27.24 -18.54 -27.20
CA ARG A 351 28.42 -18.21 -26.38
C ARG A 351 29.70 -18.08 -27.20
N LYS A 352 29.83 -18.82 -28.30
CA LYS A 352 31.00 -18.79 -29.20
C LYS A 352 31.00 -17.60 -30.17
N SER A 353 29.95 -16.78 -30.15
CA SER A 353 29.76 -15.69 -31.11
C SER A 353 30.39 -14.36 -30.68
N HIS A 354 30.68 -13.49 -31.65
CA HIS A 354 31.06 -12.11 -31.38
C HIS A 354 29.97 -11.31 -30.65
N MET A 355 28.69 -11.65 -30.85
CA MET A 355 27.55 -10.98 -30.20
C MET A 355 27.57 -11.23 -28.70
N PHE A 356 27.90 -12.44 -28.27
CA PHE A 356 28.10 -12.75 -26.86
C PHE A 356 29.21 -11.89 -26.25
N HIS A 357 30.33 -11.69 -26.95
CA HIS A 357 31.43 -10.83 -26.49
C HIS A 357 31.03 -9.35 -26.37
N GLY A 358 29.97 -8.91 -27.04
CA GLY A 358 29.38 -7.56 -26.88
C GLY A 358 28.50 -7.41 -25.63
N LEU A 359 28.09 -8.49 -24.97
CA LEU A 359 27.18 -8.43 -23.82
C LEU A 359 27.82 -7.79 -22.58
N LYS A 360 26.96 -7.20 -21.73
CA LYS A 360 27.33 -6.74 -20.38
C LYS A 360 27.78 -7.93 -19.51
N LYS A 361 28.66 -7.66 -18.55
CA LYS A 361 29.29 -8.69 -17.70
C LYS A 361 28.27 -9.60 -16.98
N ASN A 362 27.18 -9.04 -16.48
CA ASN A 362 26.11 -9.80 -15.82
C ASN A 362 25.38 -10.75 -16.78
N LEU A 363 25.02 -10.27 -17.98
CA LEU A 363 24.36 -11.09 -19.00
C LEU A 363 25.29 -12.20 -19.52
N LYS A 364 26.59 -11.91 -19.69
CA LYS A 364 27.59 -12.93 -20.04
C LYS A 364 27.62 -14.06 -19.02
N ARG A 365 27.72 -13.71 -17.73
CA ARG A 365 27.71 -14.68 -16.63
C ARG A 365 26.44 -15.53 -16.65
N ASN A 366 25.27 -14.93 -16.86
CA ASN A 366 24.01 -15.67 -16.88
C ASN A 366 23.92 -16.60 -18.10
N VAL A 367 24.38 -16.17 -19.28
CA VAL A 367 24.47 -17.03 -20.46
C VAL A 367 25.45 -18.18 -20.24
N GLU A 368 26.61 -17.94 -19.64
CA GLU A 368 27.56 -19.00 -19.28
C GLU A 368 26.92 -20.05 -18.36
N LYS A 369 26.13 -19.61 -17.37
CA LYS A 369 25.35 -20.51 -16.50
C LYS A 369 24.28 -21.31 -17.25
N LEU A 370 23.64 -20.74 -18.26
CA LEU A 370 22.72 -21.49 -19.12
C LEU A 370 23.44 -22.55 -19.94
N VAL A 371 24.63 -22.25 -20.46
CA VAL A 371 25.46 -23.24 -21.19
C VAL A 371 25.84 -24.40 -20.28
N GLU A 372 26.26 -24.14 -19.04
CA GLU A 372 26.53 -25.21 -18.05
C GLU A 372 25.30 -26.08 -17.78
N LEU A 373 24.09 -25.50 -17.79
CA LEU A 373 22.84 -26.24 -17.61
C LEU A 373 22.48 -27.06 -18.87
N GLU A 374 22.63 -26.50 -20.06
CA GLU A 374 22.41 -27.20 -21.34
C GLU A 374 23.31 -28.43 -21.47
N GLU A 375 24.61 -28.30 -21.17
CA GLU A 375 25.59 -29.39 -21.21
C GLU A 375 25.21 -30.51 -20.22
N ARG A 376 24.78 -30.15 -19.01
CA ARG A 376 24.33 -31.12 -17.99
C ARG A 376 23.11 -31.92 -18.45
N LEU A 377 22.10 -31.23 -18.98
CA LEU A 377 20.87 -31.85 -19.48
C LEU A 377 21.09 -32.70 -20.73
N ALA A 378 22.14 -32.42 -21.52
CA ALA A 378 22.54 -33.25 -22.66
C ALA A 378 23.16 -34.57 -22.17
N ASN A 379 24.07 -34.50 -21.19
CA ASN A 379 24.72 -35.69 -20.62
C ASN A 379 23.70 -36.63 -19.95
N ASP A 380 22.74 -36.07 -19.19
CA ASP A 380 21.69 -36.87 -18.53
C ASP A 380 20.79 -37.65 -19.51
N LYS A 381 20.77 -37.28 -20.80
CA LYS A 381 20.03 -37.99 -21.86
C LYS A 381 20.80 -39.11 -22.53
N GLU A 382 22.13 -39.13 -22.42
CA GLU A 382 22.97 -40.20 -23.00
C GLU A 382 23.06 -41.44 -22.09
N ASP A 383 22.72 -41.28 -20.80
CA ASP A 383 22.71 -42.34 -19.78
C ASP A 383 21.34 -43.08 -19.65
N LEU A 384 20.35 -42.72 -20.48
CA LEU A 384 19.01 -43.35 -20.56
C LEU A 384 18.86 -44.14 -21.87
#